data_AF-A0A933LGG0-F1
#
_entry.id   AF-A0A933LGG0-F1
#
_cell.length_a   1.000
_cell.length_b   1.000
_cell.length_c   1.000
_cell.angle_alpha   90.00
_cell.angle_beta   90.00
_cell.angle_gamma   90.00
#
_symmetry.space_group_name_H-M   'P 1'
#
loop_
_entity.id
_entity.type
_entity.pdbx_description
1 polymer ?
#
loop_
_entity_poly.entity_id
_entity_poly.type
_entity_poly.pdbx_seq_one_letter_code
_entity_poly.pdbx_strand_id
1 'polypeptide(L)'
;MTTKDFAIGVLSVTTVILFAALLIIQNVAPQQALALGQNERSGDYIVSAAQLDDTAELLLVVEAAQQRMNVYGFNVAAGQIELVQQLDLAPLQRVGQPRPAAPRRER
;
A
#
# COMPACT_ATOMS: atom_id res chain seq x y z
N MET A 1 46.71 -21.45 -25.77
CA MET A 1 45.34 -20.91 -25.63
C MET A 1 44.68 -20.95 -26.99
N THR A 2 43.57 -21.68 -27.12
CA THR A 2 42.84 -21.78 -28.39
C THR A 2 41.72 -20.75 -28.44
N THR A 3 41.24 -20.39 -29.63
CA THR A 3 40.07 -19.50 -29.81
C THR A 3 38.84 -20.01 -29.05
N LYS A 4 38.73 -21.33 -28.88
CA LYS A 4 37.68 -21.98 -28.08
C LYS A 4 37.78 -21.60 -26.60
N ASP A 5 38.98 -21.62 -26.02
CA ASP A 5 39.20 -21.27 -24.61
C ASP A 5 38.87 -19.80 -24.35
N PHE A 6 39.21 -18.92 -25.30
CA PHE A 6 38.87 -17.50 -25.24
C PHE A 6 37.35 -17.28 -25.30
N ALA A 7 36.66 -17.94 -26.23
CA ALA A 7 35.21 -17.85 -26.36
C ALA A 7 34.50 -18.34 -25.09
N ILE A 8 34.95 -19.44 -24.49
CA ILE A 8 34.42 -19.97 -23.22
C ILE A 8 34.60 -18.95 -22.10
N GLY A 9 35.78 -18.32 -21.99
CA GLY A 9 36.05 -17.29 -21.00
C GLY A 9 35.09 -16.10 -21.14
N VAL A 10 34.93 -15.57 -22.35
CA VAL A 10 34.03 -14.43 -22.60
C VAL A 10 32.57 -14.78 -22.30
N LEU A 11 32.09 -15.95 -22.72
CA LEU A 11 30.74 -16.43 -22.43
C LEU A 11 30.50 -16.58 -20.93
N SER A 12 31.47 -17.12 -20.19
CA SER A 12 31.37 -17.28 -18.74
C SER A 12 31.26 -15.94 -18.02
N VAL A 13 32.14 -14.98 -18.35
CA VAL A 13 32.11 -13.63 -17.76
C VAL A 13 30.80 -12.92 -18.08
N THR A 14 30.35 -12.99 -19.34
CA THR A 14 29.10 -12.37 -19.77
C THR A 14 27.90 -12.96 -19.02
N THR A 15 27.87 -14.28 -18.84
CA THR A 15 26.81 -14.97 -18.10
C THR A 15 26.75 -14.51 -16.65
N VAL A 16 27.90 -14.38 -15.97
CA VAL A 16 27.98 -13.90 -14.58
C VAL A 16 27.47 -12.46 -14.46
N ILE A 17 27.85 -11.58 -15.39
CA ILE A 17 27.40 -10.18 -15.39
C ILE A 17 25.87 -10.11 -15.57
N LEU A 18 25.33 -10.84 -16.56
CA LEU A 18 23.89 -10.86 -16.81
C LEU A 18 23.12 -11.46 -15.65
N PHE A 19 23.65 -12.51 -15.02
CA PHE A 19 23.05 -13.13 -13.85
C PHE A 19 23.04 -12.17 -12.64
N ALA A 20 24.14 -11.46 -12.39
CA ALA A 20 24.21 -10.46 -11.33
C ALA A 20 23.21 -9.32 -11.57
N ALA A 21 23.12 -8.82 -12.81
CA ALA A 21 22.15 -7.79 -13.19
C ALA A 21 20.70 -8.27 -12.97
N LEU A 22 20.40 -9.52 -13.35
CA LEU A 22 19.09 -10.12 -13.13
C LEU A 22 18.75 -10.21 -11.63
N LEU A 23 19.70 -10.66 -10.80
CA LEU A 23 19.52 -10.72 -9.36
C LEU A 23 19.27 -9.34 -8.74
N ILE A 24 19.99 -8.31 -9.20
CA ILE A 24 19.75 -6.94 -8.73
C ILE A 24 18.34 -6.50 -9.08
N ILE A 25 17.90 -6.69 -10.33
CA ILE A 25 16.55 -6.30 -10.75
C ILE A 25 15.47 -7.03 -9.94
N GLN A 26 15.65 -8.32 -9.67
CA GLN A 26 14.67 -9.09 -8.88
C GLN A 26 14.62 -8.68 -7.40
N ASN A 27 15.75 -8.34 -6.80
CA ASN A 27 15.80 -7.97 -5.37
C ASN A 27 15.46 -6.51 -5.09
N VAL A 28 15.48 -5.64 -6.11
CA VAL A 28 15.09 -4.22 -5.98
C VAL A 28 13.59 -4.03 -6.22
N ALA A 29 12.87 -5.07 -6.66
CA ALA A 29 11.42 -5.01 -6.76
C ALA A 29 10.81 -4.80 -5.36
N PRO A 30 9.89 -3.83 -5.18
CA PRO A 30 9.23 -3.62 -3.90
C PRO A 30 8.51 -4.90 -3.48
N GLN A 31 8.82 -5.38 -2.28
CA GLN A 31 8.11 -6.51 -1.70
C GLN A 31 6.73 -6.03 -1.26
N GLN A 32 5.67 -6.69 -1.72
CA GLN A 32 4.31 -6.43 -1.23
C GLN A 32 4.26 -6.67 0.28
N ALA A 33 3.72 -5.72 1.03
CA ALA A 33 3.48 -5.85 2.44
C ALA A 33 2.48 -6.98 2.68
N LEU A 34 2.90 -7.96 3.48
CA LEU A 34 2.08 -9.11 3.89
C LEU A 34 0.94 -8.73 4.87
N ALA A 35 0.73 -7.43 5.10
CA ALA A 35 -0.17 -6.88 6.10
C ALA A 35 -1.48 -6.34 5.50
N LEU A 36 -1.82 -6.70 4.25
CA LEU A 36 -3.09 -6.31 3.63
C LEU A 36 -4.28 -6.60 4.54
N GLY A 37 -5.11 -5.59 4.79
CA GLY A 37 -6.32 -5.73 5.59
C GLY A 37 -6.08 -5.91 7.09
N GLN A 38 -4.83 -5.74 7.55
CA GLN A 38 -4.56 -5.62 8.97
C GLN A 38 -5.19 -4.32 9.49
N ASN A 39 -6.07 -4.50 10.46
CA ASN A 39 -6.77 -3.42 11.13
C ASN A 39 -6.40 -3.47 12.60
N GLU A 40 -5.96 -2.34 13.14
CA GLU A 40 -5.75 -2.15 14.56
C GLU A 40 -6.62 -0.99 15.04
N ARG A 41 -7.15 -1.12 16.26
CA ARG A 41 -7.87 -0.05 16.93
C ARG A 41 -7.21 0.22 18.27
N SER A 42 -6.85 1.48 18.50
CA SER A 42 -6.31 1.94 19.78
C SER A 42 -6.96 3.27 20.15
N GLY A 43 -7.74 3.26 21.23
CA GLY A 43 -8.55 4.40 21.64
C GLY A 43 -9.53 4.85 20.55
N ASP A 44 -9.43 6.13 20.17
CA ASP A 44 -10.25 6.77 19.13
C ASP A 44 -9.66 6.63 17.72
N TYR A 45 -8.51 5.97 17.59
CA TYR A 45 -7.87 5.75 16.31
C TYR A 45 -8.15 4.35 15.79
N ILE A 46 -8.50 4.27 14.51
CA ILE A 46 -8.58 3.03 13.75
C ILE A 46 -7.55 3.14 12.64
N VAL A 47 -6.62 2.20 12.60
CA VAL A 47 -5.57 2.11 11.59
C VAL A 47 -5.84 0.90 10.72
N SER A 48 -5.76 1.09 9.40
CA SER A 48 -6.00 0.05 8.41
C SER A 48 -4.94 0.11 7.33
N ALA A 49 -4.30 -1.03 7.07
CA ALA A 49 -3.44 -1.20 5.91
C ALA A 49 -4.28 -1.66 4.72
N ALA A 50 -4.21 -0.94 3.61
CA ALA A 50 -4.86 -1.28 2.35
C ALA A 50 -3.86 -1.28 1.20
N GLN A 51 -4.20 -1.97 0.13
CA GLN A 51 -3.44 -1.96 -1.11
C GLN A 51 -4.31 -1.34 -2.20
N LEU A 52 -3.77 -0.35 -2.89
CA LEU A 52 -4.43 0.29 -4.03
C LEU A 52 -4.18 -0.50 -5.31
N ASP A 53 -2.93 -0.94 -5.51
CA ASP A 53 -2.49 -1.80 -6.61
C ASP A 53 -1.23 -2.61 -6.21
N ASP A 54 -0.65 -3.37 -7.14
CA ASP A 54 0.54 -4.20 -6.88
C ASP A 54 1.79 -3.41 -6.45
N THR A 55 1.77 -2.08 -6.57
CA THR A 55 2.90 -1.17 -6.33
C THR A 55 2.62 -0.09 -5.29
N ALA A 56 1.36 0.15 -4.95
CA ALA A 56 0.92 1.23 -4.08
C ALA A 56 0.15 0.70 -2.88
N GLU A 57 0.69 0.97 -1.70
CA GLU A 57 0.11 0.63 -0.41
C GLU A 57 -0.31 1.89 0.33
N LEU A 58 -1.42 1.76 1.05
CA LEU A 58 -2.07 2.84 1.76
C LEU A 58 -2.19 2.51 3.24
N LEU A 59 -1.92 3.50 4.07
CA LEU A 59 -2.23 3.47 5.49
C LEU A 59 -3.37 4.44 5.77
N LEU A 60 -4.52 3.90 6.15
CA LEU A 60 -5.67 4.69 6.54
C LEU A 60 -5.68 4.85 8.05
N VAL A 61 -5.81 6.08 8.51
CA VAL A 61 -5.93 6.41 9.93
C VAL A 61 -7.22 7.20 10.11
N VAL A 62 -8.19 6.60 10.79
CA VAL A 62 -9.45 7.23 11.16
C VAL A 62 -9.38 7.68 12.60
N GLU A 63 -9.56 8.97 12.83
CA GLU A 63 -9.75 9.56 14.15
C GLU A 63 -11.25 9.73 14.41
N ALA A 64 -11.81 8.85 15.23
CA ALA A 64 -13.23 8.80 15.52
C ALA A 64 -13.74 10.05 16.26
N ALA A 65 -12.91 10.63 17.14
CA ALA A 65 -13.27 11.81 17.93
C ALA A 65 -13.44 13.07 17.06
N GLN A 66 -12.52 13.29 16.12
CA GLN A 66 -12.59 14.43 15.19
C GLN A 66 -13.41 14.13 13.93
N GLN A 67 -13.82 12.87 13.73
CA GLN A 67 -14.49 12.40 12.52
C GLN A 67 -13.66 12.65 11.26
N ARG A 68 -12.36 12.37 11.32
CA ARG A 68 -11.44 12.60 10.19
C ARG A 68 -10.77 11.29 9.79
N MET A 69 -10.49 11.17 8.50
CA MET A 69 -9.73 10.06 7.96
C MET A 69 -8.55 10.61 7.15
N ASN A 70 -7.36 10.20 7.52
CA ASN A 70 -6.14 10.46 6.76
C ASN A 70 -5.75 9.20 6.00
N VAL A 71 -5.43 9.36 4.74
CA VAL A 71 -4.90 8.33 3.86
C VAL A 71 -3.45 8.70 3.59
N TYR A 72 -2.54 7.85 4.02
CA TYR A 72 -1.12 7.98 3.75
C TYR A 72 -0.69 6.94 2.72
N GLY A 73 0.31 7.29 1.92
CA GLY A 73 0.97 6.38 0.99
C GLY A 73 2.48 6.44 1.21
N PHE A 74 3.17 5.34 0.91
CA PHE A 74 4.62 5.33 0.96
C PHE A 74 5.22 5.72 -0.39
N ASN A 75 5.96 6.82 -0.43
CA ASN A 75 6.69 7.26 -1.60
C ASN A 75 8.04 6.54 -1.64
N VAL A 76 8.15 5.50 -2.47
CA VAL A 76 9.37 4.67 -2.58
C VAL A 76 10.57 5.49 -3.06
N ALA A 77 10.37 6.45 -3.96
CA ALA A 77 11.46 7.27 -4.49
C ALA A 77 12.04 8.22 -3.44
N ALA A 78 11.19 8.75 -2.56
CA ALA A 78 11.58 9.64 -1.47
C ALA A 78 11.87 8.91 -0.15
N GLY A 79 11.51 7.62 -0.04
CA GLY A 79 11.68 6.81 1.16
C GLY A 79 10.86 7.30 2.36
N GLN A 80 9.73 7.96 2.14
CA GLN A 80 8.93 8.60 3.20
C GLN A 80 7.44 8.32 3.05
N ILE A 81 6.72 8.41 4.18
CA ILE A 81 5.25 8.35 4.21
C ILE A 81 4.71 9.75 3.95
N GLU A 82 3.76 9.85 3.01
CA GLU A 82 3.16 11.12 2.60
C GLU A 82 1.65 11.07 2.79
N LEU A 83 1.05 12.21 3.18
CA LEU A 83 -0.40 12.34 3.24
C LEU A 83 -0.94 12.46 1.82
N VAL A 84 -1.66 11.43 1.37
CA VAL A 84 -2.31 11.39 0.06
C VAL A 84 -3.61 12.16 0.10
N GLN A 85 -4.42 11.93 1.13
CA GLN A 85 -5.72 12.56 1.25
C GLN A 85 -6.17 12.68 2.70
N GLN A 86 -6.96 13.71 2.99
CA GLN A 86 -7.68 13.85 4.24
C GLN A 86 -9.17 14.02 3.94
N LEU A 87 -10.00 13.18 4.54
CA LEU A 87 -11.45 13.21 4.45
C LEU A 87 -12.08 13.65 5.78
N ASP A 88 -13.08 14.51 5.68
CA ASP A 88 -14.03 14.77 6.75
C ASP A 88 -15.17 13.74 6.67
N LEU A 89 -15.35 12.96 7.74
CA LEU A 89 -16.36 11.92 7.84
C LEU A 89 -17.69 12.44 8.40
N ALA A 90 -17.72 13.64 9.01
CA ALA A 90 -18.93 14.21 9.61
C ALA A 90 -20.11 14.33 8.62
N PRO A 91 -19.90 14.75 7.35
CA PRO A 91 -20.99 14.81 6.37
C PRO A 91 -21.49 13.43 5.95
N LEU A 92 -20.61 12.42 5.92
CA LEU A 92 -20.92 11.08 5.41
C LEU A 92 -21.79 10.27 6.39
N GLN A 93 -21.67 10.51 7.70
CA GLN A 93 -22.49 9.83 8.70
C GLN A 93 -23.99 10.17 8.61
N ARG A 94 -24.35 11.34 8.09
CA ARG A 94 -25.76 11.76 7.97
C ARG A 94 -26.55 10.95 6.95
N VAL A 95 -25.88 10.38 5.95
CA VAL A 95 -26.51 9.59 4.89
C VAL A 95 -26.86 8.17 5.39
N GLY A 96 -26.18 7.68 6.43
CA GLY A 96 -26.34 6.32 6.96
C GLY A 96 -27.36 6.16 8.08
N GLN A 97 -27.95 7.24 8.62
CA GLN A 97 -28.94 7.09 9.68
C GLN A 97 -30.25 6.51 9.13
N PRO A 98 -30.77 5.40 9.70
CA PRO A 98 -32.07 4.87 9.33
C PRO A 98 -33.12 5.96 9.49
N ARG A 99 -33.83 6.28 8.40
CA ARG A 99 -34.95 7.22 8.45
C ARG A 99 -35.91 6.76 9.55
N PRO A 100 -36.24 7.60 10.56
CA PRO A 100 -37.17 7.22 11.60
C PRO A 100 -38.45 6.70 10.96
N ALA A 101 -38.87 5.49 11.36
CA ALA A 101 -40.10 4.90 10.85
C ALA A 101 -41.25 5.89 11.10
N ALA A 102 -41.96 6.25 10.02
CA ALA A 102 -43.04 7.22 10.10
C ALA A 102 -44.04 6.78 11.19
N PRO A 103 -44.51 7.70 12.05
CA PRO A 103 -45.43 7.35 13.13
C PRO A 103 -46.66 6.70 12.51
N ARG A 104 -46.89 5.44 12.87
CA ARG A 104 -48.07 4.67 12.47
C ARG A 104 -49.26 5.40 13.07
N ARG A 105 -50.01 6.13 12.23
CA ARG A 105 -51.26 6.76 12.65
C ARG A 105 -52.24 5.64 12.98
N GLU A 106 -52.39 5.36 14.27
CA GLU A 106 -53.48 4.54 14.78
C GLU A 106 -54.79 5.28 14.50
N ARG A 107 -55.70 4.57 13.84
CA ARG A 107 -57.08 4.99 13.56
C ARG A 107 -58.00 4.29 14.54
#